data_AF-A0A1M5GMI0-F1
#
_entry.id   AF-A0A1M5GMI0-F1
#
_cell.length_a   1.000
_cell.length_b   1.000
_cell.length_c   1.000
_cell.angle_alpha   90.00
_cell.angle_beta   90.00
_cell.angle_gamma   90.00
#
_symmetry.space_group_name_H-M   'P 1'
#
loop_
_entity.id
_entity.type
_entity.pdbx_description
1 polymer ?
#
loop_
_entity_poly.entity_id
_entity_poly.type
_entity_poly.pdbx_seq_one_letter_code
_entity_poly.pdbx_strand_id
1 'polypeptide(L)'
;MKNISLKSTAFLLFLSSILFSQNREDNLVFQNYSSSAFDQKDIALNLVGNSSSINESNRNSYLSYRSSLINIQQIGNYNNAIVNINSQISSVSVSQEGNNNKYSLVKDVKKIIMSVQQSGNDNIINDYSYRSNYDINAKMIQNGNDLNIKSIGANSISKDMTVSQKGNSASVIIINKLN
;
A
#
# COMPACT_ATOMS: atom_id res chain seq x y z
N MET A 1 -21.78 77.63 16.54
CA MET A 1 -22.28 76.44 15.81
C MET A 1 -21.15 75.45 15.65
N LYS A 2 -21.46 74.17 15.87
CA LYS A 2 -20.55 73.05 16.14
C LYS A 2 -19.47 72.83 15.06
N ASN A 3 -18.24 72.69 15.53
CA ASN A 3 -17.10 72.12 14.81
C ASN A 3 -17.37 70.63 14.50
N ILE A 4 -17.94 70.34 13.34
CA ILE A 4 -18.10 68.99 12.79
C ILE A 4 -17.74 69.06 11.31
N SER A 5 -16.44 69.10 11.01
CA SER A 5 -15.97 68.82 9.64
C SER A 5 -14.58 68.18 9.61
N LEU A 6 -13.83 68.21 10.71
CA LEU A 6 -12.47 67.65 10.75
C LEU A 6 -12.35 66.22 11.30
N LYS A 7 -13.43 65.64 11.84
CA LYS A 7 -13.42 64.26 12.36
C LYS A 7 -13.85 63.20 11.35
N SER A 8 -14.42 63.58 10.21
CA SER A 8 -14.90 62.65 9.19
C SER A 8 -13.79 62.24 8.19
N THR A 9 -12.83 63.13 7.94
CA THR A 9 -11.73 62.89 6.99
C THR A 9 -10.66 61.93 7.53
N ALA A 10 -10.46 61.87 8.84
CA ALA A 10 -9.50 60.93 9.46
C ALA A 10 -10.03 59.47 9.51
N PHE A 11 -11.35 59.27 9.47
CA PHE A 11 -11.95 57.93 9.47
C PHE A 11 -11.91 57.28 8.07
N LEU A 12 -11.96 58.09 7.00
CA LEU A 12 -11.88 57.59 5.62
C LEU A 12 -10.47 57.19 5.18
N LEU A 13 -9.42 57.69 5.84
CA LEU A 13 -8.03 57.35 5.52
C LEU A 13 -7.56 56.04 6.16
N PHE A 14 -8.37 55.41 7.02
CA PHE A 14 -8.07 54.11 7.64
C PHE A 14 -8.69 52.90 6.91
N LEU A 15 -9.48 53.10 5.85
CA LEU A 15 -10.09 52.00 5.08
C LEU A 15 -9.32 51.63 3.78
N SER A 16 -8.27 52.36 3.40
CA SER A 16 -7.57 52.13 2.12
C SER A 16 -6.51 51.02 2.14
N SER A 17 -6.30 50.32 3.25
CA SER A 17 -5.25 49.30 3.40
C SER A 17 -5.70 47.84 3.17
N ILE A 18 -6.92 47.57 2.66
CA ILE A 18 -7.42 46.20 2.49
C ILE A 18 -7.76 45.83 1.03
N LEU A 19 -7.15 46.48 0.05
CA LEU A 19 -7.29 46.08 -1.36
C LEU A 19 -5.94 45.86 -2.02
N PHE A 20 -5.22 44.86 -1.50
CA PHE A 20 -4.34 44.06 -2.34
C PHE A 20 -4.93 42.66 -2.45
N SER A 21 -5.99 42.51 -3.26
CA SER A 21 -6.14 41.25 -4.00
C SER A 21 -5.21 41.37 -5.19
N GLN A 22 -3.92 41.15 -4.98
CA GLN A 22 -3.03 40.84 -6.08
C GLN A 22 -3.51 39.49 -6.61
N ASN A 23 -4.35 39.52 -7.65
CA ASN A 23 -4.37 38.41 -8.59
C ASN A 23 -2.97 38.40 -9.19
N ARG A 24 -2.05 37.68 -8.55
CA ARG A 24 -1.02 37.05 -9.31
C ARG A 24 -1.80 36.17 -10.27
N GLU A 25 -1.84 36.58 -11.53
CA GLU A 25 -1.64 35.57 -12.55
C GLU A 25 -0.32 34.92 -12.17
N ASP A 26 -0.43 33.86 -11.37
CA ASP A 26 0.58 32.84 -11.30
C ASP A 26 0.57 32.21 -12.70
N ASN A 27 1.14 32.94 -13.66
CA ASN A 27 2.00 32.35 -14.67
C ASN A 27 3.27 31.84 -13.96
N LEU A 28 3.06 31.09 -12.86
CA LEU A 28 3.90 29.97 -12.54
C LEU A 28 3.60 29.01 -13.67
N VAL A 29 4.32 29.21 -14.79
CA VAL A 29 4.73 28.07 -15.61
C VAL A 29 5.10 27.03 -14.58
N PHE A 30 4.30 25.96 -14.53
CA PHE A 30 4.58 24.81 -13.70
C PHE A 30 5.96 24.35 -14.20
N GLN A 31 7.02 24.83 -13.57
CA GLN A 31 8.32 24.25 -13.74
C GLN A 31 8.15 22.92 -13.04
N ASN A 32 7.78 21.92 -13.83
CA ASN A 32 8.05 20.55 -13.49
C ASN A 32 9.50 20.56 -13.07
N TYR A 33 9.75 20.48 -11.77
CA TYR A 33 11.01 20.01 -11.26
C TYR A 33 11.06 18.54 -11.64
N SER A 34 11.31 18.30 -12.93
CA SER A 34 11.66 17.02 -13.49
C SER A 34 13.04 16.71 -12.92
N SER A 35 13.03 16.09 -11.75
CA SER A 35 14.14 15.21 -11.43
C SER A 35 14.09 14.14 -12.50
N SER A 36 15.04 14.18 -13.43
CA SER A 36 15.09 13.38 -14.67
C SER A 36 15.14 11.85 -14.46
N ALA A 37 14.87 11.39 -13.24
CA ALA A 37 14.79 9.99 -12.84
C ALA A 37 13.37 9.52 -12.49
N PHE A 38 12.36 10.41 -12.36
CA PHE A 38 11.02 10.04 -11.85
C PHE A 38 9.82 10.68 -12.58
N ASP A 39 10.01 11.17 -13.80
CA ASP A 39 8.92 11.81 -14.58
C ASP A 39 8.06 10.80 -15.37
N GLN A 40 8.25 9.51 -15.16
CA GLN A 40 7.27 8.52 -15.58
C GLN A 40 6.33 8.23 -14.42
N LYS A 41 5.03 8.19 -14.76
CA LYS A 41 3.91 7.65 -14.00
C LYS A 41 4.13 6.16 -13.74
N ASP A 42 5.25 5.84 -13.08
CA ASP A 42 5.73 4.51 -12.88
C ASP A 42 5.13 3.98 -11.61
N ILE A 43 4.14 3.14 -11.81
CA ILE A 43 3.91 1.98 -10.97
C ILE A 43 5.29 1.31 -10.80
N ALA A 44 5.91 1.47 -9.63
CA ALA A 44 7.12 0.76 -9.29
C ALA A 44 6.80 -0.74 -9.20
N LEU A 45 6.88 -1.43 -10.34
CA LEU A 45 6.76 -2.87 -10.46
C LEU A 45 8.07 -3.51 -10.00
N ASN A 46 8.17 -3.82 -8.70
CA ASN A 46 9.27 -4.64 -8.20
C ASN A 46 9.01 -6.12 -8.53
N LEU A 47 9.43 -6.54 -9.72
CA LEU A 47 9.42 -7.93 -10.14
C LEU A 47 10.67 -8.65 -9.61
N VAL A 48 10.65 -9.10 -8.35
CA VAL A 48 11.72 -9.96 -7.82
C VAL A 48 11.46 -11.39 -8.26
N GLY A 49 11.88 -11.71 -9.48
CA GLY A 49 12.04 -13.10 -9.93
C GLY A 49 13.41 -13.61 -9.50
N ASN A 50 13.45 -14.72 -8.75
CA ASN A 50 14.70 -15.43 -8.46
C ASN A 50 15.28 -16.00 -9.77
N SER A 51 16.03 -15.20 -10.54
CA SER A 51 16.97 -15.71 -11.52
C SER A 51 18.23 -16.13 -10.77
N SER A 52 18.20 -17.34 -10.20
CA SER A 52 19.44 -17.99 -9.79
C SER A 52 20.39 -17.99 -10.98
N SER A 53 21.52 -17.31 -10.83
CA SER A 53 22.64 -17.36 -11.77
C SER A 53 23.14 -18.81 -11.83
N ILE A 54 22.63 -19.58 -12.78
CA ILE A 54 23.04 -20.96 -12.94
C ILE A 54 24.35 -20.95 -13.72
N ASN A 55 25.48 -21.05 -13.01
CA ASN A 55 26.75 -21.45 -13.60
C ASN A 55 26.64 -22.94 -13.98
N GLU A 56 26.13 -23.24 -15.17
CA GLU A 56 26.03 -24.61 -15.67
C GLU A 56 27.32 -25.04 -16.39
N SER A 57 28.20 -25.71 -15.65
CA SER A 57 29.01 -26.79 -16.22
C SER A 57 28.34 -28.12 -15.83
N ASN A 58 27.54 -28.65 -16.76
CA ASN A 58 27.07 -30.03 -16.80
C ASN A 58 26.37 -30.59 -15.56
N ARG A 59 25.07 -30.34 -15.37
CA ARG A 59 24.13 -31.36 -14.86
C ARG A 59 22.79 -31.32 -15.60
N ASN A 60 22.34 -32.49 -16.06
CA ASN A 60 20.97 -32.72 -16.52
C ASN A 60 19.99 -32.44 -15.36
N SER A 61 19.55 -31.19 -15.22
CA SER A 61 18.55 -30.79 -14.23
C SER A 61 17.17 -30.85 -14.85
N TYR A 62 16.31 -31.72 -14.33
CA TYR A 62 14.87 -31.64 -14.55
C TYR A 62 14.39 -30.26 -14.11
N LEU A 63 13.98 -29.42 -15.06
CA LEU A 63 13.42 -28.09 -14.80
C LEU A 63 12.07 -28.25 -14.09
N SER A 64 12.09 -28.20 -12.75
CA SER A 64 10.87 -28.02 -11.98
C SER A 64 10.40 -26.58 -12.20
N TYR A 65 9.35 -26.42 -13.02
CA TYR A 65 8.77 -25.12 -13.36
C TYR A 65 8.04 -24.53 -12.13
N ARG A 66 8.79 -23.92 -11.22
CA ARG A 66 8.22 -23.12 -10.11
C ARG A 66 7.70 -21.82 -10.70
N SER A 67 6.38 -21.64 -10.71
CA SER A 67 5.73 -20.41 -11.14
C SER A 67 5.54 -19.51 -9.92
N SER A 68 6.27 -18.39 -9.89
CA SER A 68 6.18 -17.38 -8.84
C SER A 68 5.94 -16.01 -9.45
N LEU A 69 4.77 -15.43 -9.17
CA LEU A 69 4.39 -14.07 -9.56
C LEU A 69 4.06 -13.28 -8.31
N ILE A 70 4.90 -12.31 -7.96
CA ILE A 70 4.68 -11.41 -6.83
C ILE A 70 4.60 -9.99 -7.38
N ASN A 71 3.47 -9.31 -7.12
CA ASN A 71 3.24 -7.94 -7.51
C ASN A 71 2.93 -7.10 -6.27
N ILE A 72 3.63 -5.99 -6.09
CA ILE A 72 3.46 -5.09 -4.95
C ILE A 72 3.36 -3.67 -5.49
N GLN A 73 2.25 -2.99 -5.21
CA GLN A 73 2.01 -1.60 -5.53
C GLN A 73 1.80 -0.81 -4.22
N GLN A 74 2.54 0.29 -4.08
CA GLN A 74 2.49 1.14 -2.90
C GLN A 74 2.34 2.59 -3.35
N ILE A 75 1.26 3.25 -2.92
CA ILE A 75 0.93 4.64 -3.24
C ILE A 75 0.78 5.39 -1.91
N GLY A 76 1.66 6.37 -1.68
CA GLY A 76 1.77 7.11 -0.42
C GLY A 76 3.08 6.81 0.32
N ASN A 77 3.23 7.34 1.53
CA ASN A 77 4.49 7.33 2.27
C ASN A 77 4.56 6.18 3.29
N TYR A 78 5.76 5.62 3.49
CA TYR A 78 6.06 4.65 4.55
C TYR A 78 5.20 3.38 4.55
N ASN A 79 4.62 3.03 3.40
CA ASN A 79 4.04 1.71 3.22
C ASN A 79 5.15 0.64 3.19
N ASN A 80 4.88 -0.53 3.75
CA ASN A 80 5.83 -1.64 3.78
C ASN A 80 5.13 -2.98 3.51
N ALA A 81 5.75 -3.82 2.68
CA ALA A 81 5.29 -5.16 2.38
C ALA A 81 6.46 -6.14 2.42
N ILE A 82 6.38 -7.12 3.32
CA ILE A 82 7.37 -8.19 3.49
C ILE A 82 6.71 -9.50 3.08
N VAL A 83 7.22 -10.16 2.04
CA VAL A 83 6.65 -11.39 1.50
C VAL A 83 7.71 -12.48 1.46
N ASN A 84 7.54 -13.51 2.29
CA ASN A 84 8.38 -14.70 2.33
C ASN A 84 7.51 -15.95 2.09
N ILE A 85 7.74 -16.62 0.97
CA ILE A 85 6.92 -17.75 0.52
C ILE A 85 7.82 -18.91 0.11
N ASN A 86 7.56 -20.06 0.70
CA ASN A 86 8.00 -21.36 0.23
C ASN A 86 6.79 -22.14 -0.34
N SER A 87 6.68 -22.23 -1.66
CA SER A 87 5.63 -23.02 -2.33
C SER A 87 6.03 -23.51 -3.72
N GLN A 88 5.26 -24.44 -4.29
CA GLN A 88 5.47 -24.89 -5.69
C GLN A 88 4.92 -23.86 -6.69
N ILE A 89 3.78 -23.26 -6.34
CA ILE A 89 3.11 -22.21 -7.11
C ILE A 89 2.83 -21.05 -6.17
N SER A 90 3.22 -19.84 -6.56
CA SER A 90 2.90 -18.61 -5.83
C SER A 90 2.41 -17.52 -6.77
N SER A 91 1.28 -16.92 -6.40
CA SER A 91 0.77 -15.69 -7.00
C SER A 91 0.31 -14.77 -5.88
N VAL A 92 1.01 -13.67 -5.64
CA VAL A 92 0.65 -12.71 -4.58
C VAL A 92 0.57 -11.32 -5.16
N SER A 93 -0.54 -10.65 -4.91
CA SER A 93 -0.75 -9.25 -5.29
C SER A 93 -1.03 -8.43 -4.04
N VAL A 94 -0.28 -7.36 -3.85
CA VAL A 94 -0.42 -6.42 -2.73
C VAL A 94 -0.62 -5.02 -3.29
N SER A 95 -1.69 -4.36 -2.89
CA SER A 95 -1.97 -2.95 -3.20
C SER A 95 -2.18 -2.18 -1.90
N GLN A 96 -1.32 -1.18 -1.67
CA GLN A 96 -1.37 -0.30 -0.51
C GLN A 96 -1.56 1.13 -0.99
N GLU A 97 -2.66 1.77 -0.59
CA GLU A 97 -3.02 3.15 -0.92
C GLU A 97 -3.24 3.95 0.37
N GLY A 98 -2.39 4.94 0.62
CA GLY A 98 -2.34 5.73 1.85
C GLY A 98 -0.96 5.66 2.50
N ASN A 99 -0.86 5.99 3.79
CA ASN A 99 0.43 6.05 4.48
C ASN A 99 0.55 4.99 5.57
N ASN A 100 1.78 4.59 5.89
CA ASN A 100 2.12 3.70 7.01
C ASN A 100 1.42 2.32 6.99
N ASN A 101 0.89 1.86 5.85
CA ASN A 101 0.30 0.54 5.77
C ASN A 101 1.39 -0.54 5.79
N LYS A 102 1.15 -1.62 6.53
CA LYS A 102 2.13 -2.71 6.71
C LYS A 102 1.50 -4.04 6.37
N TYR A 103 2.20 -4.82 5.56
CA TYR A 103 1.86 -6.20 5.26
C TYR A 103 3.07 -7.10 5.53
N SER A 104 2.86 -8.17 6.29
CA SER A 104 3.84 -9.24 6.49
C SER A 104 3.22 -10.60 6.18
N LEU A 105 3.82 -11.31 5.23
CA LEU A 105 3.45 -12.65 4.82
C LEU A 105 4.63 -13.60 5.03
N VAL A 106 4.43 -14.65 5.83
CA VAL A 106 5.34 -15.81 5.87
C VAL A 106 4.54 -17.08 5.66
N LYS A 107 4.76 -17.76 4.53
CA LYS A 107 4.00 -18.95 4.15
C LYS A 107 4.90 -20.08 3.69
N ASP A 108 4.71 -21.25 4.26
CA ASP A 108 5.28 -22.51 3.79
C ASP A 108 4.12 -23.47 3.47
N VAL A 109 3.76 -23.52 2.17
CA VAL A 109 2.53 -24.15 1.66
C VAL A 109 2.69 -24.80 0.29
N LYS A 110 1.76 -25.67 -0.12
CA LYS A 110 1.81 -26.31 -1.44
C LYS A 110 1.64 -25.30 -2.58
N LYS A 111 0.55 -24.54 -2.54
CA LYS A 111 0.19 -23.48 -3.50
C LYS A 111 -0.35 -22.27 -2.75
N ILE A 112 -0.03 -21.08 -3.22
CA ILE A 112 -0.61 -19.84 -2.71
C ILE A 112 -1.05 -18.93 -3.85
N ILE A 113 -2.30 -18.48 -3.76
CA ILE A 113 -2.85 -17.35 -4.49
C ILE A 113 -3.34 -16.35 -3.44
N MET A 114 -2.83 -15.13 -3.42
CA MET A 114 -3.15 -14.16 -2.38
C MET A 114 -3.38 -12.78 -2.98
N SER A 115 -4.41 -12.10 -2.53
CA SER A 115 -4.67 -10.70 -2.87
C SER A 115 -4.86 -9.89 -1.60
N VAL A 116 -4.07 -8.83 -1.46
CA VAL A 116 -4.14 -7.90 -0.34
C VAL A 116 -4.42 -6.50 -0.88
N GLN A 117 -5.42 -5.84 -0.31
CA GLN A 117 -5.76 -4.46 -0.60
C GLN A 117 -5.90 -3.70 0.72
N GLN A 118 -5.08 -2.68 0.93
CA GLN A 118 -5.14 -1.78 2.08
C GLN A 118 -5.37 -0.35 1.55
N SER A 119 -6.47 0.28 1.96
CA SER A 119 -6.80 1.66 1.62
C SER A 119 -7.04 2.46 2.90
N GLY A 120 -6.33 3.58 3.05
CA GLY A 120 -6.28 4.42 4.25
C GLY A 120 -4.91 4.38 4.94
N ASN A 121 -4.83 4.78 6.21
CA ASN A 121 -3.56 4.91 6.92
C ASN A 121 -3.42 3.90 8.06
N ASP A 122 -2.17 3.54 8.38
CA ASP A 122 -1.81 2.77 9.57
C ASP A 122 -2.49 1.39 9.65
N ASN A 123 -2.87 0.82 8.50
CA ASN A 123 -3.46 -0.52 8.45
C ASN A 123 -2.36 -1.60 8.46
N ILE A 124 -2.59 -2.68 9.21
CA ILE A 124 -1.61 -3.74 9.43
C ILE A 124 -2.23 -5.10 9.11
N ILE A 125 -1.54 -5.90 8.30
CA ILE A 125 -1.86 -7.30 8.06
C ILE A 125 -0.64 -8.16 8.35
N ASN A 126 -0.82 -9.15 9.23
CA ASN A 126 0.16 -10.16 9.58
C ASN A 126 -0.41 -11.53 9.27
N ASP A 127 0.16 -12.23 8.28
CA ASP A 127 -0.35 -13.54 7.84
C ASP A 127 0.76 -14.60 7.83
N TYR A 128 0.62 -15.59 8.72
CA TYR A 128 1.66 -16.57 9.00
C TYR A 128 1.12 -17.99 8.88
N SER A 129 1.83 -18.86 8.17
CA SER A 129 1.59 -20.31 8.17
C SER A 129 2.90 -21.05 7.93
N TYR A 130 3.16 -22.08 8.73
CA TYR A 130 4.35 -22.91 8.61
C TYR A 130 3.96 -24.34 8.28
N ARG A 131 4.70 -24.98 7.36
CA ARG A 131 4.64 -26.41 7.05
C ARG A 131 3.23 -26.95 6.83
N SER A 132 2.45 -26.28 6.00
CA SER A 132 1.08 -26.71 5.68
C SER A 132 1.02 -27.31 4.28
N ASN A 133 0.47 -28.52 4.14
CA ASN A 133 0.26 -29.12 2.82
C ASN A 133 -1.02 -28.62 2.11
N TYR A 134 -1.65 -27.57 2.64
CA TYR A 134 -2.87 -27.00 2.08
C TYR A 134 -2.56 -25.97 0.99
N ASP A 135 -3.47 -25.90 0.01
CA ASP A 135 -3.52 -24.78 -0.92
C ASP A 135 -4.15 -23.59 -0.21
N ILE A 136 -3.58 -22.41 -0.44
CA ILE A 136 -4.16 -21.13 -0.02
C ILE A 136 -4.66 -20.41 -1.26
N ASN A 137 -5.91 -19.97 -1.21
CA ASN A 137 -6.41 -18.93 -2.08
C ASN A 137 -7.25 -17.98 -1.23
N ALA A 138 -6.66 -16.82 -0.92
CA ALA A 138 -7.21 -15.89 0.05
C ALA A 138 -7.14 -14.44 -0.39
N LYS A 139 -8.09 -13.65 0.10
CA LYS A 139 -8.19 -12.22 -0.13
C LYS A 139 -8.37 -11.47 1.19
N MET A 140 -7.56 -10.45 1.42
CA MET A 140 -7.67 -9.58 2.60
C MET A 140 -7.82 -8.13 2.16
N ILE A 141 -8.90 -7.49 2.59
CA ILE A 141 -9.27 -6.12 2.22
C ILE A 141 -9.43 -5.31 3.50
N GLN A 142 -8.72 -4.19 3.60
CA GLN A 142 -8.88 -3.18 4.65
C GLN A 142 -9.21 -1.83 4.00
N ASN A 143 -10.27 -1.17 4.49
CA ASN A 143 -10.66 0.18 4.06
C ASN A 143 -11.00 1.04 5.28
N GLY A 144 -10.11 1.97 5.61
CA GLY A 144 -10.19 2.86 6.75
C GLY A 144 -8.83 3.03 7.42
N ASN A 145 -8.80 3.40 8.71
CA ASN A 145 -7.54 3.68 9.41
C ASN A 145 -7.36 2.80 10.66
N ASP A 146 -6.11 2.55 11.03
CA ASP A 146 -5.75 1.78 12.23
C ASP A 146 -6.40 0.37 12.28
N LEU A 147 -6.60 -0.25 11.12
CA LEU A 147 -7.18 -1.60 11.04
C LEU A 147 -6.09 -2.67 11.15
N ASN A 148 -6.34 -3.73 11.91
CA ASN A 148 -5.40 -4.84 12.05
C ASN A 148 -6.03 -6.20 11.72
N ILE A 149 -5.37 -6.99 10.87
CA ILE A 149 -5.69 -8.40 10.63
C ILE A 149 -4.49 -9.24 11.03
N LYS A 150 -4.72 -10.26 11.86
CA LYS A 150 -3.74 -11.31 12.15
C LYS A 150 -4.31 -12.66 11.74
N SER A 151 -3.66 -13.32 10.79
CA SER A 151 -4.04 -14.65 10.29
C SER A 151 -2.94 -15.65 10.60
N ILE A 152 -3.31 -16.79 11.18
CA ILE A 152 -2.38 -17.82 11.63
C ILE A 152 -2.86 -19.18 11.14
N GLY A 153 -1.94 -19.94 10.54
CA GLY A 153 -2.16 -21.29 10.05
C GLY A 153 -2.81 -21.34 8.66
N ALA A 154 -3.11 -22.56 8.22
CA ALA A 154 -3.83 -22.83 6.98
C ALA A 154 -4.53 -24.20 7.08
N ASN A 155 -5.78 -24.26 6.62
CA ASN A 155 -6.59 -25.48 6.55
C ASN A 155 -7.51 -25.45 5.30
N SER A 156 -8.54 -26.29 5.26
CA SER A 156 -9.47 -26.35 4.13
C SER A 156 -10.20 -25.03 3.84
N ILE A 157 -10.45 -24.19 4.85
CA ILE A 157 -11.12 -22.88 4.69
C ILE A 157 -10.19 -21.90 3.95
N SER A 158 -8.88 -22.03 4.11
CA SER A 158 -7.89 -21.13 3.50
C SER A 158 -7.85 -21.16 1.97
N LYS A 159 -8.54 -22.12 1.34
CA LYS A 159 -8.65 -22.25 -0.12
C LYS A 159 -9.55 -21.20 -0.76
N ASP A 160 -10.50 -20.62 -0.02
CA ASP A 160 -11.47 -19.67 -0.58
C ASP A 160 -11.79 -18.53 0.41
N MET A 161 -10.83 -18.19 1.27
CA MET A 161 -11.04 -17.26 2.38
C MET A 161 -11.02 -15.80 1.90
N THR A 162 -12.08 -15.05 2.15
CA THR A 162 -12.09 -13.58 1.99
C THR A 162 -12.36 -12.89 3.31
N VAL A 163 -11.51 -11.93 3.65
CA VAL A 163 -11.65 -11.07 4.83
C VAL A 163 -11.79 -9.65 4.36
N SER A 164 -12.85 -8.97 4.78
CA SER A 164 -13.11 -7.56 4.46
C SER A 164 -13.38 -6.79 5.75
N GLN A 165 -12.53 -5.82 6.04
CA GLN A 165 -12.58 -5.00 7.23
C GLN A 165 -12.74 -3.53 6.82
N LYS A 166 -13.71 -2.84 7.40
CA LYS A 166 -14.00 -1.42 7.14
C LYS A 166 -14.15 -0.64 8.43
N GLY A 167 -13.92 0.67 8.39
CA GLY A 167 -14.05 1.57 9.54
C GLY A 167 -12.70 1.90 10.15
N ASN A 168 -12.67 2.28 11.43
CA ASN A 168 -11.43 2.72 12.09
C ASN A 168 -11.16 1.90 13.35
N SER A 169 -9.87 1.71 13.67
CA SER A 169 -9.40 1.20 14.95
C SER A 169 -9.98 -0.17 15.36
N ALA A 170 -10.12 -1.09 14.40
CA ALA A 170 -10.68 -2.42 14.62
C ALA A 170 -9.63 -3.52 14.37
N SER A 171 -9.81 -4.68 15.01
CA SER A 171 -8.91 -5.85 14.84
C SER A 171 -9.68 -7.12 14.52
N VAL A 172 -9.10 -7.96 13.66
CA VAL A 172 -9.59 -9.30 13.32
C VAL A 172 -8.46 -10.30 13.52
N ILE A 173 -8.73 -11.40 14.24
CA ILE A 173 -7.79 -12.51 14.41
C ILE A 173 -8.42 -13.78 13.82
N ILE A 174 -7.67 -14.44 12.94
CA ILE A 174 -8.08 -15.67 12.25
C ILE A 174 -7.10 -16.77 12.62
N ILE A 175 -7.63 -17.88 13.11
CA ILE A 175 -6.85 -19.06 13.48
C ILE A 175 -7.37 -20.24 12.66
N ASN A 176 -6.64 -20.57 11.60
CA ASN A 176 -6.89 -21.73 10.77
C ASN A 176 -6.12 -22.93 11.34
N LYS A 177 -6.71 -23.58 12.35
CA LYS A 177 -6.14 -24.75 13.01
C LYS A 177 -6.21 -25.99 12.10
N LEU A 178 -5.16 -26.80 12.12
CA LEU A 178 -5.13 -28.16 11.60
C LEU A 178 -5.83 -29.09 12.61
N ASN A 179 -6.84 -29.83 12.15
CA ASN A 179 -7.45 -30.89 12.96
C ASN A 179 -6.60 -32.15 12.91
#